data_AF-A0AAD3NIJ5-F1
#
_entry.id   AF-A0AAD3NIJ5-F1
#
_cell.length_a   1.000
_cell.length_b   1.000
_cell.length_c   1.000
_cell.angle_alpha   90.00
_cell.angle_beta   90.00
_cell.angle_gamma   90.00
#
_symmetry.space_group_name_H-M   'P 1'
#
loop_
_entity.id
_entity.type
_entity.pdbx_description
1 polymer ?
#
loop_
_entity_poly.entity_id
_entity_poly.type
_entity_poly.pdbx_seq_one_letter_code
_entity_poly.pdbx_strand_id
1 'polypeptide(L)' 'LPHFINSSLPAHDRMTAQQIDSYFRQELIYKRNERMARRVSALLQRNPNQTYFFAFGAGKGSLKNCMRGV' A
#
# COMPACT_ATOMS: atom_id res chain seq x y z
N LEU A 1 -7.87 -2.24 -6.93
CA LEU A 1 -7.12 -0.99 -7.19
C LEU A 1 -7.57 -0.42 -8.53
N PRO A 2 -7.89 0.87 -8.66
CA PRO A 2 -8.40 1.44 -9.91
C PRO A 2 -7.33 1.36 -10.99
N HIS A 3 -7.63 0.81 -12.17
CA HIS A 3 -6.67 0.65 -13.27
C HIS A 3 -6.59 1.97 -14.05
N PHE A 4 -5.45 2.66 -14.00
CA PHE A 4 -5.28 3.94 -14.69
C PHE A 4 -4.79 3.68 -16.12
N ILE A 5 -5.72 3.42 -17.04
CA ILE A 5 -5.41 3.29 -18.47
C ILE A 5 -5.76 4.60 -19.15
N ASN A 6 -4.75 5.30 -19.66
CA ASN A 6 -4.97 6.40 -20.57
C ASN A 6 -5.39 5.82 -21.93
N SER A 7 -6.69 5.83 -22.21
CA SER A 7 -7.27 5.29 -23.45
C SER A 7 -6.88 6.08 -24.71
N SER A 8 -6.32 7.27 -24.54
CA SER A 8 -5.92 8.15 -25.64
C SER A 8 -4.52 7.83 -26.19
N LEU A 9 -3.77 6.93 -25.54
CA LEU A 9 -2.45 6.51 -26.01
C LEU A 9 -2.54 5.56 -27.20
N PRO A 10 -1.60 5.63 -28.17
CA PRO A 10 -1.41 4.61 -29.20
C PRO A 10 -1.26 3.20 -28.60
N ALA A 11 -1.63 2.17 -29.34
CA ALA A 11 -1.70 0.79 -28.82
C ALA A 11 -0.38 0.29 -28.19
N HIS A 12 0.77 0.64 -28.77
CA HIS A 12 2.09 0.27 -28.24
C HIS A 12 2.40 0.98 -26.92
N ASP A 13 2.16 2.29 -26.85
CA ASP A 13 2.32 3.09 -25.63
C ASP A 13 1.37 2.63 -24.52
N ARG A 14 0.15 2.21 -24.88
CA ARG A 14 -0.83 1.67 -23.94
C ARG A 14 -0.34 0.37 -23.30
N MET A 15 0.27 -0.53 -24.08
CA MET A 15 0.83 -1.78 -23.53
C MET A 15 1.97 -1.47 -22.55
N THR A 16 2.88 -0.58 -22.91
CA THR A 16 3.97 -0.16 -22.03
C THR A 16 3.44 0.48 -20.74
N ALA A 17 2.47 1.38 -20.85
CA ALA A 17 1.82 2.01 -19.69
C ALA A 17 1.13 0.99 -18.77
N GLN A 18 0.48 -0.05 -19.33
CA GLN A 18 -0.11 -1.14 -18.55
C GLN A 18 0.94 -1.96 -17.80
N GLN A 19 2.08 -2.26 -18.44
CA GLN A 19 3.18 -2.98 -17.80
C GLN A 19 3.77 -2.17 -16.64
N ILE A 20 3.96 -0.86 -16.84
CA ILE A 20 4.44 0.06 -15.82
C ILE A 20 3.47 0.11 -14.63
N ASP A 21 2.17 0.28 -14.89
CA ASP A 21 1.13 0.31 -13.86
C ASP A 21 1.06 -1.01 -13.07
N SER A 22 1.13 -2.15 -13.76
CA SER A 22 1.16 -3.48 -13.15
C SER A 22 2.37 -3.64 -12.22
N TYR A 23 3.57 -3.28 -12.70
CA TYR A 23 4.80 -3.34 -11.90
C TYR A 23 4.70 -2.47 -10.64
N PHE A 24 4.26 -1.21 -10.78
CA PHE A 24 4.15 -0.32 -9.63
C PHE A 24 3.08 -0.77 -8.62
N ARG A 25 1.96 -1.34 -9.07
CA ARG A 25 0.98 -1.94 -8.14
C ARG A 25 1.60 -3.08 -7.34
N GLN A 26 2.37 -3.93 -8.00
CA GLN A 26 3.04 -5.05 -7.36
C GLN A 26 4.00 -4.58 -6.28
N GLU A 27 4.88 -3.64 -6.60
CA GLU A 27 5.92 -3.18 -5.67
C GLU A 27 5.37 -2.24 -4.57
N LEU A 28 4.60 -1.23 -4.96
CA LEU A 28 4.23 -0.13 -4.08
C LEU A 28 2.98 -0.41 -3.27
N ILE A 29 2.12 -1.32 -3.72
CA ILE A 29 0.85 -1.61 -3.05
C ILE A 29 0.88 -3.02 -2.49
N TYR A 30 0.96 -4.04 -3.34
CA TYR A 30 0.84 -5.42 -2.87
C TYR A 30 1.99 -5.81 -1.93
N LYS A 31 3.25 -5.66 -2.37
CA LYS A 31 4.41 -5.96 -1.51
C LYS A 31 4.50 -5.03 -0.30
N ARG A 32 4.12 -3.75 -0.43
CA ARG A 32 4.07 -2.84 0.72
C ARG A 32 3.06 -3.31 1.77
N ASN A 33 1.84 -3.66 1.35
CA ASN A 33 0.77 -4.12 2.22
C ASN A 33 1.14 -5.45 2.89
N GLU A 34 1.81 -6.34 2.17
CA GLU A 34 2.31 -7.59 2.75
C GLU A 34 3.32 -7.34 3.89
N ARG A 35 4.32 -6.47 3.66
CA ARG A 35 5.28 -6.08 4.71
C ARG A 35 4.59 -5.41 5.90
N MET A 36 3.57 -4.60 5.65
CA MET A 36 2.80 -3.94 6.70
C MET A 36 1.98 -4.93 7.52
N ALA A 37 1.25 -5.85 6.88
CA ALA A 37 0.49 -6.89 7.55
C ALA A 37 1.37 -7.79 8.43
N ARG A 38 2.55 -8.16 7.93
CA ARG A 38 3.54 -8.94 8.72
C ARG A 38 3.96 -8.21 9.99
N ARG A 39 4.17 -6.89 9.90
CA ARG A 39 4.53 -6.06 11.07
C ARG A 39 3.37 -5.89 12.05
N VAL A 40 2.15 -5.68 11.55
CA VAL A 40 0.94 -5.59 12.39
C VAL A 40 0.70 -6.90 13.14
N SER A 41 0.77 -8.03 12.44
CA SER A 41 0.60 -9.36 13.04
C SER A 41 1.64 -9.62 14.13
N ALA A 42 2.92 -9.37 13.85
CA ALA A 42 3.99 -9.52 14.84
C ALA A 42 3.82 -8.59 16.06
N LEU A 43 3.31 -7.37 15.87
CA LEU A 43 3.04 -6.43 16.96
C LEU A 43 1.93 -6.92 17.89
N LEU A 44 0.81 -7.39 17.31
CA LEU A 44 -0.33 -7.94 18.05
C LEU A 44 0.04 -9.20 18.82
N GLN A 45 0.81 -10.10 18.19
CA GLN A 45 1.27 -11.33 18.83
C GLN A 45 2.19 -11.08 20.03
N ARG A 46 3.04 -10.04 19.96
CA ARG A 46 3.98 -9.70 21.04
C ARG A 46 3.30 -9.01 22.22
N ASN A 47 2.15 -8.36 22.02
CA ASN A 47 1.47 -7.56 23.03
C ASN A 47 -0.04 -7.83 23.02
N PRO A 48 -0.49 -9.05 23.42
CA PRO A 48 -1.89 -9.47 23.28
C PRO A 48 -2.87 -8.65 24.13
N ASN A 49 -2.39 -7.99 25.18
CA ASN A 49 -3.20 -7.20 26.10
C ASN A 49 -3.23 -5.71 25.74
N GLN A 50 -2.54 -5.30 24.67
CA GLN A 50 -2.49 -3.91 24.24
C GLN A 50 -3.38 -3.67 23.03
N THR A 51 -4.11 -2.55 23.05
CA THR A 51 -4.98 -2.14 21.94
C THR A 51 -4.22 -1.16 21.04
N TYR A 52 -4.39 -1.30 19.72
CA TYR A 52 -3.73 -0.46 18.72
C TYR A 52 -4.76 0.14 17.75
N PHE A 53 -4.48 1.35 17.29
CA PHE A 53 -5.18 1.97 16.16
C PHE A 53 -4.23 2.10 14.98
N PHE A 54 -4.68 1.71 13.78
CA PHE A 54 -3.89 1.81 12.56
C PHE A 54 -4.61 2.70 11.53
N ALA A 55 -3.89 3.68 11.00
CA ALA A 55 -4.36 4.51 9.88
C ALA A 55 -3.55 4.20 8.62
N PHE A 56 -4.23 3.76 7.56
CA PHE A 56 -3.61 3.46 6.27
C PHE A 56 -4.15 4.41 5.19
N GLY A 57 -3.25 5.11 4.49
CA GLY A 57 -3.62 6.08 3.47
C GLY A 57 -2.46 6.44 2.53
N ALA A 58 -2.78 7.20 1.47
CA ALA A 58 -1.88 7.55 0.36
C ALA A 58 -1.86 9.07 0.04
N GLY A 59 -2.03 9.95 1.04
CA GLY A 59 -2.15 11.41 0.84
C GLY A 59 -1.31 12.26 1.80
N LYS A 60 -1.03 13.52 1.42
CA LYS A 60 -0.30 14.58 2.15
C LYS A 60 -0.97 14.92 3.49
N GLY A 61 -0.80 14.03 4.43
CA GLY A 61 -1.20 14.12 5.81
C GLY A 61 -0.46 12.98 6.47
N SER A 62 0.87 13.11 6.49
CA SER A 62 1.79 12.20 7.16
C SER A 62 1.46 12.23 8.64
N LEU A 63 0.40 11.52 9.03
CA LEU A 63 0.40 10.76 10.25
C LEU A 63 1.54 9.76 10.05
N LYS A 64 2.72 10.26 10.40
CA LYS A 64 3.89 9.53 10.85
C LYS A 64 3.39 8.26 11.50
N ASN A 65 4.07 7.13 11.29
CA ASN A 65 3.82 5.84 11.95
C ASN A 65 3.76 5.99 13.49
N CYS A 66 2.71 6.62 14.00
CA CYS A 66 2.49 6.98 15.38
C CYS A 66 1.69 5.82 15.92
N MET A 67 2.41 4.71 16.10
CA MET A 67 1.96 3.61 16.93
C MET A 67 2.11 4.08 18.38
N ARG A 68 1.22 4.97 18.81
CA ARG A 68 0.98 5.18 20.24
C ARG A 68 -0.12 4.20 20.62
N GLY A 69 0.24 3.18 21.38
CA GLY A 69 -0.74 2.46 22.17
C GLY A 69 -1.40 3.46 23.11
N VAL A 70 -2.71 3.38 23.22
CA VAL A 70 -3.46 3.99 24.33
C VAL A 70 -3.21 3.14 25.57
#